data_AF-A0A0D3A3I7-F1
#
_entry.id   AF-A0A0D3A3I7-F1
#
_cell.length_a   1.000
_cell.length_b   1.000
_cell.length_c   1.000
_cell.angle_alpha   90.00
_cell.angle_beta   90.00
_cell.angle_gamma   90.00
#
_symmetry.space_group_name_H-M   'P 1'
#
loop_
_entity.id
_entity.type
_entity.pdbx_description
1 polymer ?
#
loop_
_entity_poly.entity_id
_entity_poly.type
_entity_poly.pdbx_seq_one_letter_code
_entity_poly.pdbx_strand_id
1 'polypeptide(L)' 'MAKLSCSYFFLFMFVFSVFGVAQETKGYQLCTMIIDEQNYCEITDCRVECHIEYNGVGKCLTNSKAGGKLSCFCTYNC' A
#
# COMPACT_ATOMS: atom_id res chain seq x y z
N MET A 1 18.30 1.44 49.47
CA MET A 1 18.45 0.30 48.53
C MET A 1 17.91 0.67 47.15
N ALA A 2 18.49 1.68 46.49
CA ALA A 2 17.97 2.25 45.23
C ALA A 2 18.94 2.12 44.04
N LYS A 3 20.10 1.49 44.23
CA LYS A 3 21.15 1.41 43.20
C LYS A 3 21.01 0.20 42.26
N LEU A 4 20.27 -0.84 42.67
CA LEU A 4 20.10 -2.07 41.88
C LEU A 4 18.99 -1.98 40.82
N SER A 5 18.01 -1.07 40.98
CA SER A 5 16.89 -0.98 40.03
C SER A 5 17.27 -0.30 38.71
N CYS A 6 18.19 0.66 38.74
CA CYS A 6 18.64 1.34 37.51
C CYS A 6 19.36 0.38 36.57
N SER A 7 20.22 -0.51 37.09
CA SER A 7 21.01 -1.43 36.25
C SER A 7 20.12 -2.43 35.49
N TYR A 8 19.06 -2.92 36.14
CA TYR A 8 18.11 -3.85 35.52
C TYR A 8 17.31 -3.17 34.40
N PHE A 9 16.94 -1.90 34.57
CA PHE A 9 16.20 -1.14 33.57
C PHE A 9 17.00 -0.96 32.28
N PHE A 10 18.31 -0.71 32.39
CA PHE A 10 19.20 -0.60 31.23
C PHE A 10 19.38 -1.94 30.50
N LEU A 11 19.44 -3.06 31.22
CA LEU A 11 19.49 -4.40 30.60
C LEU A 11 18.21 -4.72 29.83
N PHE A 12 17.03 -4.34 30.35
CA PHE A 12 15.77 -4.53 29.63
C PHE A 12 15.72 -3.73 28.33
N MET A 13 16.12 -2.44 28.35
CA MET A 13 16.16 -1.63 27.13
C MET A 13 17.09 -2.22 26.05
N PHE A 14 18.20 -2.83 26.44
CA PHE A 14 19.14 -3.41 25.48
C PHE A 14 18.57 -4.64 24.75
N VAL A 15 17.81 -5.49 25.45
CA VAL A 15 17.19 -6.69 24.86
C VAL A 15 16.11 -6.33 23.85
N PHE A 16 15.30 -5.30 24.11
CA PHE A 16 14.25 -4.87 23.18
C PHE A 16 14.78 -4.21 21.90
N SER A 17 15.98 -3.62 21.94
CA SER A 17 16.56 -2.91 20.78
C SER A 17 16.88 -3.84 19.60
N VAL A 18 17.11 -5.13 19.86
CA VAL A 18 17.44 -6.12 18.82
C VAL A 18 16.20 -6.64 18.09
N PHE A 19 15.01 -6.56 18.71
CA PHE A 19 13.75 -6.97 18.08
C PHE A 19 13.10 -5.86 17.22
N GLY A 20 13.69 -4.66 17.20
CA GLY A 20 13.19 -3.48 16.49
C GLY A 20 13.54 -3.40 15.01
N VAL A 21 14.16 -4.43 14.42
CA VAL A 21 14.18 -4.56 12.95
C VAL A 21 12.80 -5.00 12.54
N ALA A 22 11.94 -4.00 12.32
CA ALA A 22 10.62 -4.15 11.74
C ALA A 22 10.73 -5.14 10.58
N GLN A 23 10.05 -6.28 10.72
CA GLN A 23 9.70 -7.09 9.58
C GLN A 23 8.94 -6.16 8.66
N GLU A 24 9.58 -5.74 7.58
CA GLU A 24 8.88 -5.26 6.41
C GLU A 24 7.97 -6.44 6.04
N THR A 25 6.70 -6.35 6.47
CA THR A 25 5.68 -7.27 6.02
C THR A 25 5.84 -7.29 4.52
N LYS A 26 6.20 -8.44 3.96
CA LYS A 26 6.08 -8.75 2.54
C LYS A 26 4.58 -8.74 2.19
N GLY A 27 3.90 -7.64 2.50
CA GLY A 27 2.59 -7.32 2.00
C GLY A 27 2.87 -6.95 0.55
N TYR A 28 2.49 -7.85 -0.34
CA TYR A 28 2.26 -7.63 -1.77
C TYR A 28 2.34 -6.14 -2.13
N GLN A 29 3.39 -5.73 -2.86
CA GLN A 29 3.59 -4.34 -3.19
C GLN A 29 2.50 -3.97 -4.18
N LEU A 30 1.44 -3.31 -3.71
CA LEU A 30 0.32 -2.94 -4.57
C LEU A 30 0.68 -1.66 -5.32
N CYS A 31 0.93 -1.78 -6.62
CA CYS A 31 1.07 -0.66 -7.53
C CYS A 31 -0.32 -0.23 -8.02
N THR A 32 -0.53 1.07 -8.16
CA THR A 32 -1.75 1.62 -8.78
C THR A 32 -1.38 2.52 -9.94
N MET A 33 -2.00 2.28 -11.09
CA MET A 33 -1.82 3.08 -12.30
C MET A 33 -3.16 3.46 -12.91
N ILE A 34 -3.16 4.46 -13.79
CA ILE A 34 -4.35 4.92 -14.50
C ILE A 34 -4.26 4.37 -15.92
N ILE A 35 -5.20 3.53 -16.32
CA ILE A 35 -5.22 2.90 -17.65
C ILE A 35 -5.85 3.84 -18.67
N ASP A 36 -6.97 4.45 -18.31
CA ASP A 36 -7.72 5.30 -19.22
C ASP A 36 -8.15 6.61 -18.53
N GLU A 37 -7.78 7.72 -19.17
CA GLU A 37 -8.12 9.09 -18.79
C GLU A 37 -9.42 9.57 -19.46
N GLN A 38 -10.06 8.74 -20.29
CA GLN A 38 -11.28 9.13 -20.98
C GLN A 38 -12.47 9.11 -20.02
N ASN A 39 -13.39 10.01 -20.32
CA ASN A 39 -14.51 10.41 -19.46
C ASN A 39 -15.54 9.28 -19.24
N TYR A 40 -15.32 8.10 -19.81
CA TYR A 40 -16.23 6.96 -19.82
C TYR A 40 -15.52 5.78 -19.14
N CYS A 41 -15.50 5.77 -17.81
CA CYS A 41 -15.02 4.61 -17.07
C CYS A 41 -16.18 3.63 -16.85
N GLU A 42 -16.29 2.66 -17.76
CA GLU A 42 -17.15 1.51 -17.56
C GLU A 42 -16.43 0.51 -16.64
N ILE A 43 -17.04 0.20 -15.48
CA ILE A 43 -16.42 -0.65 -14.45
C ILE A 43 -16.03 -2.02 -15.00
N THR A 44 -16.86 -2.57 -15.89
CA THR A 44 -16.61 -3.88 -16.52
C THR A 44 -15.36 -3.84 -17.37
N ASP A 45 -15.26 -2.88 -18.29
CA ASP A 45 -14.12 -2.73 -19.19
C ASP A 45 -12.84 -2.43 -18.42
N CYS A 46 -12.89 -1.47 -17.49
CA CYS A 46 -11.75 -1.12 -16.62
C CYS A 46 -11.23 -2.33 -15.82
N ARG A 47 -12.13 -3.18 -15.32
CA ARG A 47 -11.75 -4.39 -14.60
C ARG A 47 -11.15 -5.44 -15.52
N VAL A 48 -11.74 -5.64 -16.70
CA VAL A 48 -11.27 -6.62 -17.69
C VAL A 48 -9.89 -6.22 -18.20
N GLU A 49 -9.70 -4.97 -18.58
CA GLU A 49 -8.43 -4.45 -19.09
C GLU A 49 -7.31 -4.54 -18.04
N CYS A 50 -7.57 -4.07 -16.82
CA CYS A 50 -6.62 -4.19 -15.71
C CYS A 50 -6.28 -5.66 -15.37
N HIS A 51 -7.24 -6.57 -15.48
CA HIS A 51 -7.02 -7.99 -15.25
C HIS A 51 -6.21 -8.63 -16.39
N ILE A 52 -6.49 -8.28 -17.65
CA ILE A 52 -5.78 -8.82 -18.82
C ILE A 52 -4.33 -8.35 -18.84
N GLU A 53 -4.08 -7.06 -18.60
CA GLU A 53 -2.74 -6.48 -18.74
C GLU A 53 -1.87 -6.69 -17.51
N TYR A 54 -2.45 -6.57 -16.30
CA TYR A 54 -1.69 -6.52 -15.05
C TYR A 54 -2.08 -7.60 -14.05
N ASN A 55 -3.03 -8.48 -14.39
CA ASN A 55 -3.65 -9.42 -13.44
C ASN A 55 -4.11 -8.72 -12.15
N GLY A 56 -4.60 -7.49 -12.31
CA GLY A 56 -4.97 -6.58 -11.23
C GLY A 56 -6.48 -6.41 -11.07
N VAL A 57 -6.85 -5.45 -10.22
CA VAL A 57 -8.23 -5.03 -9.96
C VAL A 57 -8.42 -3.60 -10.44
N GLY A 58 -9.24 -3.44 -11.48
CA GLY A 58 -9.67 -2.15 -12.00
C GLY A 58 -10.81 -1.53 -11.19
N LYS A 59 -10.74 -0.23 -10.93
CA LYS A 59 -11.77 0.57 -10.25
C LYS A 59 -11.93 1.92 -10.91
N CYS A 60 -13.17 2.33 -11.15
CA CYS A 60 -13.48 3.67 -11.61
C CYS A 60 -13.53 4.64 -10.43
N LEU A 61 -12.65 5.62 -10.41
CA LEU A 61 -12.61 6.66 -9.37
C LEU A 61 -12.57 8.04 -10.03
N THR A 62 -13.12 9.04 -9.33
CA THR A 62 -13.03 10.42 -9.78
C THR A 62 -11.60 10.92 -9.65
N ASN A 63 -11.00 11.31 -10.76
CA ASN A 63 -9.66 11.86 -10.79
C ASN A 63 -9.71 13.39 -10.68
N SER A 64 -9.35 13.89 -9.49
CA SER A 64 -9.30 15.33 -9.23
C SER A 64 -8.28 16.07 -10.12
N LYS A 65 -7.24 15.38 -10.61
CA LYS A 65 -6.26 15.97 -11.56
C LYS A 65 -6.83 16.12 -12.96
N ALA A 66 -7.77 15.24 -13.35
CA ALA A 66 -8.44 15.28 -14.65
C ALA A 66 -9.68 16.20 -14.65
N GLY A 67 -9.76 17.16 -13.72
CA GLY A 67 -10.90 18.09 -13.61
C GLY A 67 -12.18 17.43 -13.10
N GLY A 68 -12.07 16.36 -12.31
CA GLY A 68 -13.22 15.66 -11.73
C GLY A 68 -13.87 14.63 -12.66
N LYS A 69 -13.17 14.21 -13.72
CA LYS A 69 -13.62 13.13 -14.60
C LYS A 69 -13.43 11.77 -13.94
N LEU A 70 -14.25 10.79 -14.34
CA LEU A 70 -14.11 9.41 -13.91
C LEU A 70 -12.94 8.79 -14.70
N SER A 71 -11.97 8.18 -14.00
CA SER A 71 -10.83 7.50 -14.62
C SER A 71 -10.73 6.06 -14.12
N CYS A 72 -10.15 5.18 -14.95
CA CYS A 72 -9.92 3.80 -14.57
C CYS A 72 -8.58 3.65 -13.82
N PHE A 73 -8.65 3.24 -12.55
CA PHE A 73 -7.49 2.93 -11.71
C PHE A 73 -7.29 1.43 -11.63
N CYS A 74 -6.14 0.95 -12.05
CA CYS A 74 -5.75 -0.45 -11.94
C CYS A 74 -4.80 -0.64 -10.77
N THR A 75 -5.21 -1.42 -9.79
CA THR A 75 -4.36 -1.83 -8.68
C THR A 75 -3.90 -3.26 -8.91
N TYR A 76 -2.59 -3.49 -9.01
CA TYR A 76 -2.00 -4.79 -9.27
C TYR A 76 -0.82 -5.05 -8.34
N ASN A 77 -0.43 -6.31 -8.23
CA ASN A 77 0.76 -6.67 -7.47
C ASN A 77 2.00 -6.41 -8.34
N CYS A 78 2.81 -5.44 -7.93
CA CYS A 78 4.19 -5.28 -8.33
C CYS A 78 5.11 -5.84 -7.20
#